data_AF-A0A842URM6-F1
#
_entry.id   AF-A0A842URM6-F1
#
_cell.length_a   1.000
_cell.length_b   1.000
_cell.length_c   1.000
_cell.angle_alpha   90.00
_cell.angle_beta   90.00
_cell.angle_gamma   90.00
#
_symmetry.space_group_name_H-M   'P 1'
#
loop_
_entity.id
_entity.type
_entity.pdbx_description
1 polymer ?
#
loop_
_entity_poly.entity_id
_entity_poly.type
_entity_poly.pdbx_seq_one_letter_code
_entity_poly.pdbx_strand_id
1 'polypeptide(L)'
;MTVKDIYLNYKIQISLIIVVIIVAIIGLGIKFLPTLFYDQWIWKYYWGPVVSDAAGHPVSWNGIVANEGYTLISELTYGIILIFALFAIY
;
A
#
# COMPACT_ATOMS: atom_id res chain seq x y z
N MET A 1 28.86 5.35 22.11
CA MET A 1 27.67 5.80 21.36
C MET A 1 26.61 4.74 21.50
N THR A 2 25.45 5.05 22.09
CA THR A 2 24.35 4.10 22.33
C THR A 2 23.43 4.01 21.10
N VAL A 3 22.60 2.96 21.01
CA VAL A 3 21.59 2.81 19.94
C VAL A 3 20.63 4.01 19.92
N LYS A 4 20.28 4.53 21.10
CA LYS A 4 19.45 5.73 21.23
C LYS A 4 20.14 6.96 20.61
N ASP A 5 21.44 7.10 20.81
CA ASP A 5 22.22 8.21 20.21
C ASP A 5 22.25 8.09 18.68
N ILE A 6 22.39 6.88 18.14
CA ILE A 6 22.35 6.65 16.68
C ILE A 6 20.98 7.03 16.11
N TYR A 7 19.90 6.57 16.75
CA TYR A 7 18.55 6.90 16.29
C TYR A 7 18.27 8.40 16.33
N LEU A 8 18.66 9.10 17.41
CA LEU A 8 18.44 10.54 17.52
C LEU A 8 19.25 11.33 16.49
N ASN A 9 20.50 10.93 16.22
CA ASN A 9 21.37 11.61 15.26
C ASN A 9 21.00 11.35 13.79
N TYR A 10 20.42 10.18 13.47
CA TYR A 10 20.12 9.77 12.10
C TYR A 10 18.63 9.47 11.85
N LYS A 11 17.73 9.99 12.70
CA LYS A 11 16.30 9.68 12.70
C LYS A 11 15.69 9.77 11.30
N ILE A 12 15.93 10.89 10.62
CA ILE A 12 15.35 11.18 9.30
C ILE A 12 15.89 10.23 8.24
N GLN A 13 17.20 10.00 8.21
CA GLN A 13 17.85 9.10 7.25
C GLN A 13 17.34 7.67 7.43
N ILE A 14 17.23 7.20 8.68
CA ILE A 14 16.70 5.87 9.01
C ILE A 14 15.24 5.77 8.53
N SER A 15 14.40 6.78 8.81
CA SER A 15 13.01 6.80 8.33
C SER A 15 12.92 6.75 6.80
N LEU A 16 13.74 7.52 6.10
CA LEU A 16 13.77 7.51 4.63
C LEU A 16 14.22 6.15 4.08
N ILE A 17 15.25 5.55 4.66
CA ILE A 17 15.73 4.21 4.27
C ILE A 17 14.63 3.17 4.46
N ILE A 18 13.88 3.22 5.57
CA ILE A 18 12.75 2.31 5.80
C ILE A 18 11.69 2.46 4.70
N VAL A 19 11.31 3.70 4.36
CA VAL A 19 10.34 3.97 3.29
C VAL A 19 10.85 3.41 1.95
N VAL A 20 12.11 3.65 1.61
CA VAL A 20 12.73 3.13 0.38
C VAL A 20 12.73 1.60 0.36
N ILE A 21 13.05 0.95 1.47
CA ILE A 21 13.02 -0.51 1.59
C ILE A 21 11.60 -1.05 1.38
N ILE A 22 10.58 -0.43 1.98
CA ILE A 22 9.18 -0.84 1.79
C ILE A 22 8.80 -0.75 0.31
N VAL A 23 9.09 0.39 -0.34
CA VAL A 23 8.81 0.58 -1.78
C VAL A 23 9.57 -0.44 -2.63
N ALA A 24 10.83 -0.71 -2.31
CA ALA A 24 11.63 -1.70 -3.02
C ALA A 24 11.05 -3.12 -2.87
N ILE A 25 10.63 -3.52 -1.66
CA ILE A 25 9.99 -4.82 -1.43
C ILE A 25 8.69 -4.95 -2.25
N ILE A 26 7.86 -3.90 -2.26
CA ILE A 26 6.62 -3.90 -3.05
C ILE A 26 6.95 -4.00 -4.54
N GLY A 27 7.88 -3.20 -5.05
CA GLY A 27 8.27 -3.20 -6.46
C GLY A 27 8.89 -4.54 -6.91
N LEU A 28 9.77 -5.11 -6.08
CA LEU A 28 10.34 -6.44 -6.33
C LEU A 28 9.26 -7.52 -6.24
N GLY A 29 8.33 -7.42 -5.29
CA GLY A 29 7.19 -8.31 -5.16
C GLY A 29 6.29 -8.30 -6.39
N ILE A 30 5.98 -7.12 -6.94
CA ILE A 30 5.23 -7.00 -8.20
C ILE A 30 6.00 -7.67 -9.35
N LYS A 31 7.32 -7.49 -9.43
CA LYS A 31 8.15 -8.04 -10.51
C LYS A 31 8.29 -9.56 -10.44
N PHE A 32 8.52 -10.12 -9.26
CA PHE A 32 8.88 -11.53 -9.08
C PHE A 32 7.71 -12.42 -8.59
N LEU A 33 6.71 -11.83 -7.94
CA LEU A 33 5.52 -12.50 -7.40
C LEU A 33 4.22 -11.73 -7.76
N PRO A 34 3.97 -11.44 -9.07
CA PRO A 34 2.87 -10.58 -9.50
C PRO A 34 1.49 -11.11 -9.09
N THR A 35 1.30 -12.43 -9.03
CA THR A 35 0.05 -13.04 -8.61
C THR A 35 -0.30 -12.70 -7.16
N LEU A 36 0.69 -12.56 -6.29
CA LEU A 36 0.48 -12.21 -4.88
C LEU A 36 0.41 -10.69 -4.68
N PHE A 37 1.41 -9.96 -5.19
CA PHE A 37 1.53 -8.52 -4.93
C PHE A 37 0.58 -7.69 -5.78
N TYR A 38 0.41 -8.03 -7.05
CA TYR A 38 -0.47 -7.27 -7.93
C TYR A 38 -1.87 -7.88 -7.94
N ASP A 39 -2.04 -9.10 -8.43
CA ASP A 39 -3.38 -9.65 -8.71
C ASP A 39 -4.23 -9.80 -7.44
N GLN A 40 -3.70 -10.48 -6.41
CA GLN A 40 -4.44 -10.76 -5.17
C GLN A 40 -4.48 -9.59 -4.17
N TRP A 41 -3.55 -8.64 -4.27
CA TRP A 41 -3.45 -7.53 -3.33
C TRP A 41 -3.81 -6.18 -3.97
N ILE A 42 -2.96 -5.64 -4.84
CA ILE A 42 -3.17 -4.29 -5.41
C ILE A 42 -4.43 -4.23 -6.28
N TRP A 43 -4.56 -5.15 -7.24
CA TRP A 43 -5.71 -5.24 -8.14
C TRP A 43 -6.99 -5.49 -7.35
N LYS A 44 -7.03 -6.58 -6.57
CA LYS A 44 -8.24 -6.99 -5.85
C LYS A 44 -8.81 -5.93 -4.90
N TYR A 45 -7.96 -5.21 -4.18
CA TYR A 45 -8.42 -4.33 -3.09
C TYR A 45 -8.39 -2.83 -3.40
N TYR A 46 -7.59 -2.39 -4.38
CA TYR A 46 -7.40 -0.96 -4.64
C TYR A 46 -7.65 -0.56 -6.09
N TRP A 47 -6.96 -1.18 -7.05
CA TRP A 47 -7.04 -0.73 -8.45
C TRP A 47 -8.27 -1.27 -9.19
N GLY A 48 -8.55 -2.56 -9.02
CA GLY A 48 -9.69 -3.24 -9.63
C GLY A 48 -11.03 -2.59 -9.27
N PRO A 49 -11.30 -2.24 -8.01
CA PRO A 49 -12.53 -1.52 -7.64
C PRO A 49 -12.69 -0.17 -8.34
N VAL A 50 -11.62 0.61 -8.50
CA VAL A 50 -11.64 1.87 -9.25
C VAL A 50 -12.00 1.65 -10.73
N VAL A 51 -11.45 0.59 -11.34
CA VAL A 51 -11.79 0.21 -12.71
C VAL A 51 -13.23 -0.29 -12.80
N SER A 52 -13.68 -1.07 -11.82
CA SER A 52 -15.05 -1.57 -11.72
C SER A 52 -16.07 -0.44 -11.62
N ASP A 53 -15.79 0.57 -10.79
CA ASP A 53 -16.63 1.76 -10.61
C ASP A 53 -16.74 2.56 -11.91
N ALA A 54 -15.63 2.69 -12.65
CA ALA A 54 -15.63 3.36 -13.95
C ALA A 54 -16.39 2.57 -15.01
N ALA A 55 -16.37 1.24 -14.95
CA ALA A 55 -17.07 0.36 -15.89
C ALA A 55 -18.57 0.18 -15.55
N GLY A 56 -18.96 0.35 -14.28
CA GLY A 56 -20.31 0.12 -13.78
C GLY A 56 -20.70 -1.38 -13.72
N HIS A 57 -19.71 -2.27 -13.74
CA HIS A 57 -19.88 -3.71 -13.53
C HIS A 57 -18.60 -4.32 -12.96
N PRO A 58 -18.65 -5.51 -12.33
CA PRO A 58 -17.46 -6.22 -11.87
C PRO A 58 -16.47 -6.48 -13.01
N VAL A 59 -15.18 -6.32 -12.71
CA VAL A 59 -14.07 -6.53 -13.67
C VAL A 59 -13.13 -7.62 -13.16
N SER A 60 -12.45 -8.32 -14.07
CA SER A 60 -11.51 -9.38 -13.70
C SER A 60 -10.15 -9.17 -14.34
N TRP A 61 -9.10 -9.52 -13.59
CA TRP A 61 -7.72 -9.53 -14.04
C TRP A 61 -7.07 -10.84 -13.60
N ASN A 62 -6.53 -11.61 -14.55
CA ASN A 62 -5.98 -12.95 -14.29
C ASN A 62 -6.91 -13.87 -13.47
N GLY A 63 -8.21 -13.76 -13.70
CA GLY A 63 -9.23 -14.53 -12.97
C GLY A 63 -9.58 -13.99 -11.57
N ILE A 64 -8.96 -12.88 -11.13
CA ILE A 64 -9.29 -12.21 -9.87
C ILE A 64 -10.31 -11.12 -10.14
N VAL A 65 -11.50 -11.33 -9.59
CA VAL A 65 -12.62 -10.39 -9.70
C VAL A 65 -12.47 -9.27 -8.69
N ALA A 66 -12.65 -8.05 -9.15
CA ALA A 66 -12.87 -6.87 -8.34
C ALA A 66 -14.29 -6.37 -8.56
N ASN A 67 -14.94 -5.96 -7.48
CA ASN A 67 -16.28 -5.38 -7.49
C ASN A 67 -16.18 -3.88 -7.21
N GLU A 68 -17.28 -3.19 -7.47
CA GLU A 68 -17.46 -1.76 -7.23
C GLU A 68 -17.31 -1.38 -5.75
N GLY A 69 -16.95 -0.11 -5.54
CA GLY A 69 -16.86 0.52 -4.23
C GLY A 69 -15.64 0.12 -3.40
N TYR A 70 -15.61 0.60 -2.16
CA TYR A 70 -14.51 0.31 -1.26
C TYR A 70 -14.61 -1.10 -0.68
N THR A 71 -13.48 -1.78 -0.62
CA THR A 71 -13.34 -3.02 0.15
C THR A 71 -13.00 -2.69 1.60
N LEU A 72 -13.34 -3.59 2.53
CA LEU A 72 -12.95 -3.46 3.94
C LEU A 72 -11.44 -3.20 4.10
N ILE A 73 -10.61 -3.83 3.28
CA ILE A 73 -9.15 -3.63 3.32
C ILE A 73 -8.79 -2.21 2.88
N SER A 74 -9.39 -1.71 1.80
CA SER A 74 -9.13 -0.34 1.34
C SER A 74 -9.59 0.70 2.35
N GLU A 75 -10.77 0.52 2.96
CA GLU A 75 -11.28 1.44 3.99
C GLU A 75 -10.32 1.52 5.19
N LEU A 76 -9.86 0.37 5.69
CA LEU A 76 -8.89 0.33 6.78
C LEU A 76 -7.56 0.96 6.38
N THR A 77 -7.09 0.68 5.16
CA THR A 77 -5.81 1.23 4.66
C THR A 77 -5.87 2.75 4.59
N TYR A 78 -6.91 3.31 3.97
CA TYR A 78 -7.08 4.76 3.86
C TYR A 78 -7.36 5.40 5.23
N GLY A 79 -8.12 4.74 6.10
CA GLY A 79 -8.34 5.19 7.47
C GLY A 79 -7.04 5.30 8.27
N ILE A 80 -6.15 4.29 8.18
CA ILE A 80 -4.84 4.32 8.83
C ILE A 80 -3.98 5.45 8.24
N ILE A 81 -3.92 5.57 6.91
CA ILE A 81 -3.18 6.67 6.24
C ILE A 81 -3.69 8.03 6.72
N LEU A 82 -5.01 8.21 6.81
CA LEU A 82 -5.64 9.44 7.28
C LEU A 82 -5.23 9.75 8.72
N ILE A 83 -5.26 8.77 9.63
CA ILE A 83 -4.83 8.95 11.01
C ILE A 83 -3.38 9.43 11.08
N PHE A 84 -2.46 8.78 10.35
CA PHE A 84 -1.05 9.22 10.32
C PHE A 84 -0.88 10.61 9.71
N ALA A 85 -1.63 10.93 8.66
CA ALA A 85 -1.60 12.25 8.04
C ALA A 85 -2.06 13.34 9.03
N LEU A 86 -3.15 13.08 9.77
CA LEU A 86 -3.65 14.00 10.80
C LEU A 86 -2.63 14.21 11.94
N PHE A 87 -1.97 13.14 12.40
CA PHE A 87 -0.91 13.25 13.40
C PHE A 87 0.34 13.98 12.89
N ALA A 88 0.62 13.94 11.58
CA ALA A 88 1.80 14.58 11.02
C ALA A 88 1.63 16.10 10.82
N ILE A 89 0.39 16.59 10.68
CA ILE A 89 0.09 18.01 10.48
C ILE A 89 -0.27 18.76 11.78
N TYR A 90 -0.58 18.03 12.86
CA TYR A 90 -0.84 18.60 14.19
C TYR A 90 0.47 18.82 14.96
#